data_AF-A0AAU8JFF0-F1
#
_entry.id   AF-A0AAU8JFF0-F1
#
_cell.length_a   1.000
_cell.length_b   1.000
_cell.length_c   1.000
_cell.angle_alpha   90.00
_cell.angle_beta   90.00
_cell.angle_gamma   90.00
#
_symmetry.space_group_name_H-M   'P 1'
#
loop_
_entity.id
_entity.type
_entity.pdbx_description
1 polymer ?
#
loop_
_entity_poly.entity_id
_entity_poly.type
_entity_poly.pdbx_seq_one_letter_code
_entity_poly.pdbx_strand_id
1 'polypeptide(L)' 'MQGQLLKGRYQILQPLGQGGFGQTYLAADTQRPNHPQCVVKHLQVLCRLLFGHNC' A
#
# COMPACT_ATOMS: atom_id res chain seq x y z
N MET A 1 9.18 -0.92 -2.83
CA MET A 1 9.23 -1.99 -3.84
C MET A 1 8.64 -1.46 -5.15
N GLN A 2 9.41 -0.64 -5.87
CA GLN A 2 8.98 -0.09 -7.15
C GLN A 2 8.80 -1.24 -8.16
N GLY A 3 7.72 -1.20 -8.93
CA GLY A 3 7.35 -2.27 -9.87
C GLY A 3 6.57 -3.43 -9.26
N GLN A 4 6.36 -3.48 -7.94
CA GLN A 4 5.50 -4.51 -7.34
C GLN A 4 4.03 -4.30 -7.75
N LEU A 5 3.34 -5.41 -8.06
CA LEU A 5 1.94 -5.42 -8.44
C LEU A 5 1.06 -5.75 -7.22
N LEU A 6 0.29 -4.78 -6.74
CA LEU A 6 -0.66 -4.96 -5.64
C LEU A 6 -1.97 -5.51 -6.18
N LYS A 7 -2.42 -6.64 -5.60
CA LYS A 7 -3.65 -7.36 -6.00
C LYS A 7 -3.73 -7.67 -7.51
N GLY A 8 -2.59 -7.82 -8.18
CA GLY A 8 -2.57 -8.07 -9.62
C GLY A 8 -3.02 -6.89 -10.50
N ARG A 9 -3.22 -5.69 -9.93
CA ARG A 9 -3.85 -4.55 -10.60
C ARG A 9 -3.07 -3.24 -10.47
N TYR A 10 -2.51 -2.94 -9.31
CA TYR A 10 -1.89 -1.64 -9.08
C TYR A 10 -0.37 -1.79 -9.06
N GLN A 11 0.31 -1.27 -10.07
CA GLN A 11 1.77 -1.28 -10.13
C GLN A 11 2.34 -0.11 -9.33
N ILE A 12 3.10 -0.40 -8.27
CA ILE A 12 3.73 0.64 -7.44
C ILE A 12 4.76 1.42 -8.27
N LEU A 13 4.58 2.74 -8.34
CA LEU A 13 5.52 3.68 -8.96
C LEU A 13 6.50 4.21 -7.91
N GLN A 14 5.99 4.72 -6.77
CA GLN A 14 6.82 5.19 -5.67
C GLN A 14 6.07 5.16 -4.33
N PRO A 15 6.77 5.00 -3.19
CA PRO A 15 6.19 5.25 -1.88
C PRO A 15 5.85 6.74 -1.71
N LEU A 16 4.75 7.01 -0.99
CA LEU A 16 4.33 8.37 -0.62
C LEU A 16 4.39 8.59 0.90
N GLY A 17 4.24 7.54 1.71
CA GLY A 17 4.37 7.63 3.16
C GLY A 17 3.89 6.39 3.89
N GLN A 18 4.16 6.34 5.19
CA GLN A 18 3.75 5.26 6.10
C GLN A 18 3.17 5.87 7.37
N GLY A 19 2.13 5.25 7.93
CA GLY A 19 1.57 5.63 9.23
C GLY A 19 0.96 4.42 9.95
N GLY A 20 0.32 4.64 11.09
CA GLY A 20 -0.25 3.57 11.92
C GLY A 20 -1.29 2.68 11.23
N PHE A 21 -1.86 3.14 10.12
CA PHE A 21 -2.83 2.39 9.31
C PHE A 21 -2.22 1.68 8.10
N GLY A 22 -0.90 1.72 7.91
CA GLY A 22 -0.20 1.05 6.80
C GLY A 22 0.59 1.99 5.89
N GLN A 23 0.80 1.56 4.64
CA GLN A 23 1.68 2.22 3.67
C GLN A 23 0.89 2.81 2.51
N THR A 24 1.31 3.98 2.03
CA THR A 24 0.69 4.72 0.92
C THR A 24 1.67 4.80 -0.25
N TYR A 25 1.18 4.51 -1.46
CA TYR A 25 1.97 4.52 -2.69
C TYR A 25 1.26 5.31 -3.79
N LEU A 26 2.06 5.89 -4.69
CA LEU A 26 1.61 6.23 -6.02
C LEU A 26 1.72 4.97 -6.87
N ALA A 27 0.64 4.59 -7.55
CA ALA A 27 0.58 3.40 -8.37
C ALA A 27 -0.13 3.66 -9.70
N ALA A 28 0.15 2.87 -10.73
CA ALA A 28 -0.61 2.86 -11.98
C ALA A 28 -1.67 1.74 -11.93
N ASP A 29 -2.90 2.04 -12.33
CA ASP A 29 -3.97 1.04 -12.45
C ASP A 29 -3.88 0.31 -13.78
N THR A 30 -3.30 -0.89 -13.78
CA THR A 30 -2.99 -1.65 -15.02
C THR A 30 -4.22 -2.20 -15.72
N GLN A 31 -5.37 -2.23 -15.05
CA GLN A 31 -6.63 -2.73 -15.63
C GLN A 31 -7.48 -1.62 -16.27
N ARG A 32 -7.08 -0.35 -16.12
CA ARG A 32 -7.73 0.78 -16.80
C ARG A 32 -6.96 1.16 -18.06
N PRO A 33 -7.66 1.58 -19.14
CA PRO A 33 -7.00 2.08 -20.33
C PRO A 33 -6.10 3.27 -19.97
N ASN A 34 -4.93 3.34 -20.61
CA ASN A 34 -3.89 4.34 -20.37
C ASN A 34 -3.22 4.31 -18.99
N HIS A 35 -3.45 3.25 -18.19
CA HIS A 35 -2.80 3.02 -16.90
C HIS A 35 -2.75 4.26 -15.97
N PRO A 36 -3.92 4.87 -15.68
CA PRO A 36 -3.97 6.10 -14.91
C PRO A 36 -3.32 5.95 -13.54
N GLN A 37 -2.63 7.01 -13.10
CA GLN A 37 -2.01 7.06 -11.79
C GLN A 37 -3.07 7.23 -10.70
N CYS A 38 -2.88 6.56 -9.57
CA CYS A 38 -3.75 6.63 -8.40
C CYS A 38 -2.96 6.42 -7.12
N VAL A 39 -3.50 6.93 -6.02
CA VAL A 39 -2.95 6.71 -4.68
C VAL A 39 -3.54 5.44 -4.10
N VAL A 40 -2.69 4.48 -3.74
CA VAL A 40 -3.09 3.22 -3.11
C VAL A 40 -2.61 3.23 -1.66
N LYS A 41 -3.54 3.03 -0.72
CA LYS A 41 -3.21 2.84 0.70
C LYS A 41 -3.37 1.37 1.06
N HIS A 42 -2.24 0.69 1.24
CA HIS A 42 -2.20 -0.69 1.68
C HIS A 42 -2.34 -0.72 3.19
N LEU A 43 -3.57 -1.01 3.64
CA LEU A 43 -3.90 -1.05 5.05
C LEU A 43 -3.23 -2.24 5.71
N GLN A 44 -2.43 -1.97 6.73
CA GLN A 44 -1.90 -2.99 7.62
C GLN A 44 -2.54 -2.75 8.98
N VAL A 45 -3.65 -3.45 9.24
CA VAL A 45 -4.28 -3.42 10.56
C VAL A 45 -3.43 -4.21 11.53
N LEU A 46 -2.81 -3.50 12.45
CA LEU A 46 -2.17 -4.06 13.63
C LEU A 46 -3.25 -4.44 14.64
N CYS A 47 -3.85 -5.62 14.46
CA CYS A 47 -4.33 -6.39 15.60
C CYS A 47 -3.27 -7.45 15.95
N ARG A 48 -2.03 -7.02 16.22
CA ARG A 48 -0.99 -7.95 16.69
C ARG A 48 0.01 -7.37 17.70
N LEU A 49 -0.15 -6.12 18.15
CA LEU A 49 0.73 -5.52 19.17
C LEU A 49 -0.02 -4.74 20.27
N LEU A 50 -1.30 -5.03 20.54
CA LEU A 50 -1.98 -4.49 21.74
C LEU A 50 -2.07 -5.45 22.92
N PHE A 51 -1.50 -6.66 22.82
CA PHE A 51 -1.23 -7.49 24.00
C PHE A 51 0.24 -7.91 24.01
N GLY A 52 1.11 -6.91 24.17
CA GLY A 52 2.42 -7.16 24.76
C GLY A 52 2.21 -7.47 26.24
N HIS A 53 2.55 -8.70 26.64
CA HIS A 53 2.90 -8.96 28.02
C HIS A 53 4.03 -7.99 28.43
N ASN A 54 3.84 -7.34 29.57
CA ASN A 54 4.85 -6.66 30.40
C ASN A 54 5.41 -5.32 29.90
N CYS A 55 4.66 -4.24 30.13
CA CYS A 55 5.01 -3.09 31.00
C CYS A 55 4.10 -1.90 30.70
#